data_AF-A0A180GB65-F1
#
_entry.id   AF-A0A180GB65-F1
#
_cell.length_a   1.000
_cell.length_b   1.000
_cell.length_c   1.000
_cell.angle_alpha   90.00
_cell.angle_beta   90.00
_cell.angle_gamma   90.00
#
_symmetry.space_group_name_H-M   'P 1'
#
loop_
_entity.id
_entity.type
_entity.pdbx_description
1 polymer ?
#
loop_
_entity_poly.entity_id
_entity_poly.type
_entity_poly.pdbx_seq_one_letter_code
_entity_poly.pdbx_strand_id
1 'polypeptide(L)'
;MPVSLHSHSGQFCKHATGTLDSVIRTAIDRGFISYGLSEHMPRDRVQDLYPEESEIQPCELSEQFDRFIAEAGRLKQLYSSKIGLLVGVETELIEPSNTFELLDRTLARHRDILDYLVGSVHHVNQIPIDFDRPTFDQAVLSFDSKNHSLEPVYQLCEAYFDSQYMLINKYRPEVIGHFDLCLLFNPDLDLQAAPAVWTKAERNIRLAISYGALFEVNSASIRKGWSTPYPSPPILQLIIALDGRLTLSDDSHGSDRVGLNYDKSFDYLKAHNVPTLWYLIPASEDNPILQPRGKVSAVRIPGLWWQHPFWSHVTSPNYVTATSASDHFEGLSQHTSSSCSSMPIELASLNFQPSQDTNKNPKGERFKWSQFPIDRFTNQTWFIVSSSLPFWKNKKNATISYSNLDNEASSVMYDQFGRVSRIPDR
;
A
#
# COMPACT_ATOMS: atom_id res chain seq x y z
N MET A 1 0.65 23.26 9.01
CA MET A 1 1.20 23.18 7.64
C MET A 1 2.64 22.73 7.71
N PRO A 2 3.08 21.94 6.71
CA PRO A 2 2.49 20.63 6.50
C PRO A 2 2.62 19.83 7.81
N VAL A 3 1.70 18.90 7.98
CA VAL A 3 1.71 17.96 9.10
C VAL A 3 1.64 16.59 8.49
N SER A 4 2.30 15.62 9.10
CA SER A 4 2.00 14.20 8.87
C SER A 4 1.87 13.56 10.23
N LEU A 5 0.83 12.78 10.47
CA LEU A 5 0.65 12.04 11.72
C LEU A 5 0.82 10.53 11.51
N HIS A 6 1.47 10.14 10.42
CA HIS A 6 1.65 8.75 10.05
C HIS A 6 2.98 8.59 9.31
N SER A 7 3.99 7.99 9.95
CA SER A 7 5.29 7.70 9.33
C SER A 7 6.06 6.58 10.01
N HIS A 8 6.95 5.97 9.23
CA HIS A 8 7.75 4.78 9.51
C HIS A 8 9.22 5.01 9.09
N SER A 9 10.11 4.13 9.52
CA SER A 9 11.52 4.20 9.12
C SER A 9 12.14 2.81 8.93
N GLY A 10 13.07 2.68 7.97
CA GLY A 10 13.75 1.41 7.71
C GLY A 10 14.59 0.88 8.89
N GLN A 11 14.91 1.75 9.85
CA GLN A 11 15.55 1.37 11.10
C GLN A 11 14.67 0.44 11.96
N PHE A 12 13.35 0.55 11.85
CA PHE A 12 12.39 -0.14 12.71
C PHE A 12 11.25 -0.86 11.95
N CYS A 13 11.20 -0.74 10.63
CA CYS A 13 10.23 -1.41 9.75
C CYS A 13 10.92 -2.02 8.52
N LYS A 14 10.62 -3.28 8.20
CA LYS A 14 11.33 -4.08 7.19
C LYS A 14 11.06 -3.63 5.76
N HIS A 15 9.88 -3.08 5.49
CA HIS A 15 9.46 -2.54 4.21
C HIS A 15 9.63 -1.01 4.10
N ALA A 16 10.33 -0.41 5.06
CA ALA A 16 10.75 0.98 5.03
C ALA A 16 12.27 1.12 4.77
N THR A 17 12.72 2.34 4.55
CA THR A 17 14.13 2.68 4.29
C THR A 17 14.60 3.83 5.17
N GLY A 18 15.92 3.99 5.30
CA GLY A 18 16.54 5.09 6.04
C GLY A 18 16.42 4.98 7.57
N THR A 19 17.08 5.91 8.27
CA THR A 19 16.97 6.02 9.73
C THR A 19 15.82 6.92 10.14
N LEU A 20 15.28 6.74 11.34
CA LEU A 20 14.23 7.61 11.88
C LEU A 20 14.67 9.08 11.89
N ASP A 21 15.93 9.31 12.25
CA ASP A 21 16.60 10.62 12.24
C ASP A 21 16.71 11.24 10.83
N SER A 22 16.91 10.43 9.78
CA SER A 22 16.91 10.91 8.38
C SER A 22 15.51 11.34 7.90
N VAL A 23 14.47 10.60 8.31
CA VAL A 23 13.06 10.94 8.03
C VAL A 23 12.72 12.28 8.70
N ILE A 24 13.06 12.45 9.99
CA ILE A 24 12.82 13.68 10.74
C ILE A 24 13.55 14.88 10.13
N ARG A 25 14.83 14.74 9.78
CA ARG A 25 15.57 15.83 9.12
C ARG A 25 14.91 16.24 7.82
N THR A 26 14.46 15.28 7.02
CA THR A 26 13.75 15.57 5.78
C THR A 26 12.43 16.31 6.03
N ALA A 27 11.69 15.94 7.08
CA ALA A 27 10.48 16.67 7.46
C ALA A 27 10.79 18.12 7.87
N ILE A 28 11.86 18.35 8.63
CA ILE A 28 12.34 19.70 8.99
C ILE A 28 12.70 20.49 7.74
N ASP A 29 13.49 19.90 6.82
CA ASP A 29 13.95 20.56 5.60
C ASP A 29 12.78 20.89 4.65
N ARG A 30 11.72 20.07 4.64
CA ARG A 30 10.46 20.33 3.90
C ARG A 30 9.51 21.26 4.65
N GLY A 31 9.89 21.77 5.82
CA GLY A 31 9.17 22.79 6.57
C GLY A 31 7.98 22.27 7.39
N PHE A 32 7.91 20.98 7.72
CA PHE A 32 6.87 20.42 8.58
C PHE A 32 6.92 21.04 9.98
N ILE A 33 5.77 21.51 10.47
CA ILE A 33 5.67 22.04 11.84
C ILE A 33 5.38 20.95 12.87
N SER A 34 4.76 19.85 12.43
CA SER A 34 4.45 18.70 13.27
C SER A 34 4.57 17.41 12.48
N TYR A 35 5.18 16.39 13.09
CA TYR A 35 5.41 15.10 12.46
C TYR A 35 5.23 13.97 13.46
N GLY A 36 4.41 12.99 13.09
CA GLY A 36 4.09 11.81 13.86
C GLY A 36 5.02 10.66 13.52
N LEU A 37 5.68 10.10 14.53
CA LEU A 37 6.52 8.90 14.42
C LEU A 37 5.65 7.73 14.90
N SER A 38 5.11 6.91 14.00
CA SER A 38 4.03 5.97 14.29
C SER A 38 4.32 4.57 13.77
N GLU A 39 5.44 3.99 14.23
CA GLU A 39 5.85 2.67 13.75
C GLU A 39 4.76 1.61 14.01
N HIS A 40 4.73 0.56 13.17
CA HIS A 40 3.78 -0.53 13.35
C HIS A 40 3.93 -1.18 14.73
N MET A 41 2.82 -1.51 15.37
CA MET A 41 2.86 -2.30 16.60
C MET A 41 3.53 -3.67 16.37
N PRO A 42 4.22 -4.23 17.38
CA PRO A 42 4.83 -5.55 17.23
C PRO A 42 3.76 -6.65 17.08
N ARG A 43 4.20 -7.85 16.71
CA ARG A 43 3.40 -9.09 16.71
C ARG A 43 4.00 -10.07 17.72
N ASP A 44 3.17 -10.87 18.39
CA ASP A 44 3.61 -11.85 19.39
C ASP A 44 3.31 -13.32 19.01
N ARG A 45 2.73 -13.56 17.82
CA ARG A 45 2.50 -14.90 17.26
C ARG A 45 3.24 -15.08 15.93
N VAL A 46 3.88 -16.24 15.75
CA VAL A 46 4.69 -16.54 14.55
C VAL A 46 3.85 -16.52 13.27
N GLN A 47 2.60 -16.98 13.32
CA GLN A 47 1.70 -17.00 12.16
C GLN A 47 1.23 -15.61 11.69
N ASP A 48 1.45 -14.56 12.50
CA ASP A 48 1.04 -13.19 12.18
C ASP A 48 2.18 -12.36 11.58
N LEU A 49 3.36 -12.96 11.42
CA LEU A 49 4.51 -12.29 10.79
C LEU A 49 4.26 -12.14 9.29
N TYR A 50 4.59 -10.96 8.74
CA TYR A 50 4.59 -10.79 7.29
C TYR A 50 5.70 -11.65 6.65
N PRO A 51 5.59 -11.97 5.35
CA PRO A 51 6.62 -12.73 4.64
C PRO A 51 8.04 -12.15 4.80
N GLU A 52 8.18 -10.83 4.81
CA GLU A 52 9.45 -10.12 5.02
C GLU A 52 9.99 -10.15 6.47
N GLU A 53 9.18 -10.62 7.42
CA GLU A 53 9.52 -10.82 8.82
C GLU A 53 9.75 -12.31 9.14
N SER A 54 9.68 -13.19 8.14
CA SER A 54 9.79 -14.64 8.34
C SER A 54 11.12 -15.11 8.95
N GLU A 55 12.17 -14.28 8.89
CA GLU A 55 13.49 -14.57 9.46
C GLU A 55 13.68 -14.09 10.90
N ILE A 56 12.71 -13.37 11.48
CA ILE A 56 12.78 -12.84 12.85
C ILE A 56 11.72 -13.48 13.75
N GLN A 57 12.04 -13.62 15.03
CA GLN A 57 11.09 -14.09 16.02
C GLN A 57 10.19 -12.95 16.53
N PRO A 58 8.96 -13.24 17.00
CA PRO A 58 8.08 -12.23 17.59
C PRO A 58 8.73 -11.44 18.74
N CYS A 59 9.63 -12.05 19.52
CA CYS A 59 10.40 -11.35 20.55
C CYS A 59 11.34 -10.28 19.97
N GLU A 60 11.97 -10.55 18.82
CA GLU A 60 12.87 -9.60 18.14
C GLU A 60 12.10 -8.40 17.60
N LEU A 61 10.85 -8.60 17.13
CA LEU A 61 9.94 -7.49 16.78
C LEU A 61 9.60 -6.64 18.00
N SER A 62 9.28 -7.26 19.14
CA SER A 62 9.04 -6.52 20.39
C SER A 62 10.26 -5.71 20.81
N GLU A 63 11.47 -6.28 20.74
CA GLU A 63 12.71 -5.58 21.06
C GLU A 63 13.03 -4.46 20.06
N GLN A 64 12.72 -4.66 18.78
CA GLN A 64 12.83 -3.62 17.76
C GLN A 64 11.89 -2.45 18.06
N PHE A 65 10.65 -2.73 18.45
CA PHE A 65 9.68 -1.71 18.86
C PHE A 65 10.12 -0.97 20.13
N ASP A 66 10.65 -1.68 21.13
CA ASP A 66 11.21 -1.05 22.34
C ASP A 66 12.35 -0.07 21.98
N ARG A 67 13.23 -0.45 21.02
CA ARG A 67 14.29 0.43 20.51
C ARG A 67 13.74 1.63 19.72
N PHE A 68 12.66 1.45 18.96
CA PHE A 68 11.96 2.54 18.28
C PHE A 68 11.47 3.58 19.30
N ILE A 69 10.75 3.14 20.35
CA ILE A 69 10.21 4.04 21.36
C ILE A 69 11.31 4.85 22.05
N ALA A 70 12.43 4.19 22.42
CA ALA A 70 13.57 4.86 23.04
C ALA A 70 14.19 5.91 22.10
N GLU A 71 14.42 5.57 20.84
CA GLU A 71 15.03 6.47 19.87
C GLU A 71 14.09 7.62 19.46
N ALA A 72 12.81 7.34 19.25
CA ALA A 72 11.78 8.35 18.98
C ALA A 72 11.69 9.36 20.14
N GLY A 73 11.71 8.89 21.39
CA GLY A 73 11.75 9.76 22.57
C GLY A 73 12.99 10.66 22.62
N ARG A 74 14.17 10.10 22.33
CA ARG A 74 15.43 10.86 22.25
C ARG A 74 15.41 11.91 21.15
N LEU A 75 14.94 11.55 19.94
CA LEU A 75 14.87 12.46 18.79
C LEU A 75 13.80 13.54 18.98
N LYS A 76 12.67 13.23 19.62
CA LYS A 76 11.65 14.20 20.05
C LYS A 76 12.25 15.29 20.92
N GLN A 77 13.10 14.94 21.89
CA GLN A 77 13.80 15.93 22.72
C GLN A 77 14.84 16.72 21.90
N LEU A 78 15.66 16.03 21.10
CA LEU A 78 16.74 16.63 20.31
C LEU A 78 16.23 17.70 19.33
N TYR A 79 15.09 17.45 18.67
CA TYR A 79 14.53 18.33 17.64
C TYR A 79 13.38 19.21 18.12
N SER A 80 13.09 19.24 19.42
CA SER A 80 11.97 20.00 20.02
C SER A 80 11.94 21.50 19.69
N SER A 81 13.09 22.11 19.41
CA SER A 81 13.20 23.52 18.98
C SER A 81 12.96 23.75 17.49
N LYS A 82 12.89 22.68 16.68
CA LYS A 82 12.80 22.75 15.22
C LYS A 82 11.46 22.26 14.68
N ILE A 83 10.88 21.24 15.29
CA ILE A 83 9.65 20.58 14.83
C ILE A 83 8.89 19.94 15.99
N GLY A 84 7.56 19.99 15.95
CA GLY A 84 6.69 19.32 16.93
C GLY A 84 6.57 17.83 16.65
N LEU A 85 7.38 17.01 17.31
CA LEU A 85 7.33 15.56 17.17
C LEU A 85 6.36 14.91 18.17
N LEU A 86 5.56 13.97 17.66
CA LEU A 86 4.68 13.11 18.46
C LEU A 86 5.08 11.65 18.23
N VAL A 87 5.21 10.89 19.30
CA VAL A 87 5.49 9.45 19.25
C VAL A 87 4.17 8.71 19.35
N GLY A 88 3.86 7.90 18.37
CA GLY A 88 2.67 7.07 18.34
C GLY A 88 2.99 5.65 17.95
N VAL A 89 1.93 4.89 17.74
CA VAL A 89 1.98 3.55 17.19
C VAL A 89 0.85 3.40 16.19
N GLU A 90 1.16 2.80 15.05
CA GLU A 90 0.13 2.34 14.14
C GLU A 90 -0.35 0.96 14.59
N THR A 91 -1.66 0.86 14.85
CA THR A 91 -2.26 -0.37 15.36
C THR A 91 -2.50 -1.38 14.25
N GLU A 92 -2.65 -2.63 14.67
CA GLU A 92 -3.13 -3.74 13.86
C GLU A 92 -4.40 -4.32 14.49
N LEU A 93 -5.14 -5.12 13.72
CA LEU A 93 -6.16 -6.02 14.27
C LEU A 93 -6.20 -7.31 13.46
N ILE A 94 -5.54 -8.34 13.99
CA ILE A 94 -5.39 -9.65 13.32
C ILE A 94 -6.37 -10.65 13.95
N GLU A 95 -6.09 -11.09 15.18
CA GLU A 95 -7.02 -11.85 16.01
C GLU A 95 -7.37 -11.02 17.25
N PRO A 96 -8.65 -10.68 17.48
CA PRO A 96 -9.01 -9.68 18.46
C PRO A 96 -8.46 -9.93 19.87
N SER A 97 -8.54 -11.15 20.39
CA SER A 97 -8.16 -11.44 21.77
C SER A 97 -6.66 -11.19 22.00
N ASN A 98 -5.83 -11.76 21.11
CA ASN A 98 -4.39 -11.65 21.15
C ASN A 98 -3.89 -10.23 20.82
N THR A 99 -4.37 -9.64 19.72
CA THR A 99 -3.97 -8.28 19.33
C THR A 99 -4.27 -7.29 20.45
N PHE A 100 -5.44 -7.40 21.06
CA PHE A 100 -5.82 -6.51 22.14
C PHE A 100 -4.99 -6.69 23.42
N GLU A 101 -4.67 -7.93 23.81
CA GLU A 101 -3.77 -8.17 24.93
C GLU A 101 -2.37 -7.58 24.66
N LEU A 102 -1.84 -7.78 23.46
CA LEU A 102 -0.54 -7.25 23.05
C LEU A 102 -0.54 -5.71 23.07
N LEU A 103 -1.58 -5.08 22.51
CA LEU A 103 -1.70 -3.63 22.53
C LEU A 103 -1.85 -3.10 23.95
N ASP A 104 -2.68 -3.71 24.80
CA ASP A 104 -2.84 -3.33 26.22
C ASP A 104 -1.48 -3.35 26.95
N ARG A 105 -0.66 -4.39 26.75
CA ARG A 105 0.70 -4.49 27.32
C ARG A 105 1.65 -3.44 26.74
N THR A 106 1.60 -3.20 25.43
CA THR A 106 2.45 -2.21 24.74
C THR A 106 2.16 -0.79 25.24
N LEU A 107 0.88 -0.42 25.34
CA LEU A 107 0.46 0.88 25.85
C LEU A 107 0.81 1.07 27.33
N ALA A 108 0.69 0.02 28.14
CA ALA A 108 1.10 0.07 29.54
C ALA A 108 2.63 0.25 29.68
N ARG A 109 3.42 -0.50 28.91
CA ARG A 109 4.89 -0.46 28.95
C ARG A 109 5.46 0.89 28.52
N HIS A 110 4.89 1.52 27.50
CA HIS A 110 5.43 2.75 26.90
C HIS A 110 4.58 3.99 27.20
N ARG A 111 3.75 3.94 28.24
CA ARG A 111 2.81 5.01 28.59
C ARG A 111 3.45 6.38 28.68
N ASP A 112 4.70 6.50 29.13
CA ASP A 112 5.34 7.80 29.35
C ASP A 112 5.81 8.48 28.05
N ILE A 113 6.15 7.69 27.03
CA ILE A 113 6.71 8.20 25.77
C ILE A 113 5.63 8.29 24.68
N LEU A 114 4.69 7.33 24.63
CA LEU A 114 3.61 7.34 23.66
C LEU A 114 2.65 8.51 23.90
N ASP A 115 2.31 9.19 22.81
CA ASP A 115 1.43 10.36 22.77
C ASP A 115 0.07 10.03 22.14
N TYR A 116 0.03 9.19 21.09
CA TYR A 116 -1.19 8.94 20.31
C TYR A 116 -1.18 7.59 19.58
N LEU A 117 -2.34 7.19 19.03
CA LEU A 117 -2.50 6.03 18.16
C LEU A 117 -2.97 6.44 16.76
N VAL A 118 -2.42 5.76 15.76
CA VAL A 118 -3.01 5.64 14.42
C VAL A 118 -3.79 4.34 14.37
N GLY A 119 -5.11 4.45 14.32
CA GLY A 119 -6.05 3.34 14.32
C GLY A 119 -6.19 2.72 12.95
N SER A 120 -5.33 1.75 12.64
CA SER A 120 -5.31 1.02 11.37
C SER A 120 -5.75 -0.44 11.52
N VAL A 121 -6.23 -1.01 10.43
CA VAL A 121 -6.57 -2.44 10.28
C VAL A 121 -5.98 -2.90 8.95
N HIS A 122 -5.11 -3.91 8.96
CA HIS A 122 -4.48 -4.43 7.73
C HIS A 122 -4.89 -5.87 7.42
N HIS A 123 -5.80 -6.45 8.22
CA HIS A 123 -6.20 -7.85 8.11
C HIS A 123 -7.72 -8.01 8.06
N VAL A 124 -8.17 -8.98 7.27
CA VAL A 124 -9.53 -9.52 7.31
C VAL A 124 -9.44 -11.03 7.41
N ASN A 125 -10.19 -11.63 8.35
CA ASN A 125 -10.10 -13.06 8.64
C ASN A 125 -8.65 -13.53 8.93
N GLN A 126 -7.86 -12.70 9.60
CA GLN A 126 -6.43 -12.92 9.87
C GLN A 126 -5.54 -13.01 8.61
N ILE A 127 -6.03 -12.55 7.45
CA ILE A 127 -5.29 -12.52 6.19
C ILE A 127 -4.98 -11.05 5.85
N PRO A 128 -3.72 -10.70 5.51
CA PRO A 128 -3.37 -9.36 5.05
C PRO A 128 -4.18 -8.90 3.84
N ILE A 129 -4.59 -7.63 3.82
CA ILE A 129 -5.35 -7.05 2.71
C ILE A 129 -4.57 -5.97 1.93
N ASP A 130 -3.36 -5.65 2.35
CA ASP A 130 -2.55 -4.56 1.81
C ASP A 130 -1.11 -4.93 1.44
N PHE A 131 -0.72 -6.18 1.69
CA PHE A 131 0.59 -6.73 1.37
C PHE A 131 0.79 -6.88 -0.15
N ASP A 132 0.01 -7.75 -0.79
CA ASP A 132 0.03 -7.97 -2.23
C ASP A 132 -1.33 -8.43 -2.76
N ARG A 133 -1.47 -8.42 -4.09
CA ARG A 133 -2.72 -8.79 -4.77
C ARG A 133 -3.12 -10.25 -4.51
N PRO A 134 -2.22 -11.25 -4.64
CA PRO A 134 -2.57 -12.64 -4.33
C PRO A 134 -3.10 -12.88 -2.92
N THR A 135 -2.52 -12.21 -1.92
CA THR A 135 -2.94 -12.33 -0.50
C THR A 135 -4.29 -11.66 -0.28
N PHE A 136 -4.53 -10.50 -0.90
CA PHE A 136 -5.85 -9.87 -0.90
C PHE A 136 -6.91 -10.77 -1.55
N ASP A 137 -6.61 -11.37 -2.70
CA ASP A 137 -7.54 -12.30 -3.36
C ASP A 137 -7.82 -13.53 -2.46
N GLN A 138 -6.85 -13.99 -1.67
CA GLN A 138 -7.06 -15.03 -0.66
C GLN A 138 -8.00 -14.57 0.46
N ALA A 139 -7.88 -13.32 0.93
CA ALA A 139 -8.81 -12.75 1.91
C ALA A 139 -10.24 -12.70 1.34
N VAL A 140 -10.41 -12.31 0.08
CA VAL A 140 -11.71 -12.34 -0.62
C VAL A 140 -12.26 -13.76 -0.69
N LEU A 141 -11.43 -14.74 -1.07
CA LEU A 141 -11.81 -16.15 -1.17
C LEU A 141 -12.09 -16.83 0.18
N SER A 142 -11.78 -16.18 1.31
CA SER A 142 -12.14 -16.68 2.64
C SER A 142 -13.63 -16.54 2.96
N PHE A 143 -14.37 -15.81 2.12
CA PHE A 143 -15.82 -15.67 2.21
C PHE A 143 -16.54 -16.59 1.21
N ASP A 144 -17.58 -17.28 1.68
CA ASP A 144 -18.46 -18.07 0.82
C ASP A 144 -19.35 -17.14 -0.01
N SER A 145 -19.34 -17.29 -1.34
CA SER A 145 -20.38 -16.71 -2.21
C SER A 145 -21.12 -17.78 -2.99
N LYS A 146 -22.44 -17.59 -3.10
CA LYS A 146 -23.33 -18.48 -3.84
C LYS A 146 -23.95 -17.81 -5.06
N ASN A 147 -23.95 -16.47 -5.14
CA ASN A 147 -24.91 -15.75 -5.99
C ASN A 147 -24.33 -14.61 -6.84
N HIS A 148 -23.26 -13.92 -6.44
CA HIS A 148 -22.76 -12.75 -7.18
C HIS A 148 -21.23 -12.57 -7.11
N SER A 149 -20.59 -12.17 -8.21
CA SER A 149 -19.12 -12.08 -8.31
C SER A 149 -18.49 -11.04 -7.37
N LEU A 150 -19.21 -9.97 -7.03
CA LEU A 150 -18.75 -8.93 -6.09
C LEU A 150 -19.13 -9.18 -4.63
N GLU A 151 -20.02 -10.15 -4.36
CA GLU A 151 -20.51 -10.43 -3.00
C GLU A 151 -19.35 -10.73 -2.00
N PRO A 152 -18.33 -11.54 -2.34
CA PRO A 152 -17.17 -11.75 -1.47
C PRO A 152 -16.40 -10.46 -1.13
N VAL A 153 -16.28 -9.54 -2.09
CA VAL A 153 -15.53 -8.28 -1.89
C VAL A 153 -16.30 -7.36 -0.95
N TYR A 154 -17.64 -7.29 -1.10
CA TYR A 154 -18.48 -6.56 -0.15
C TYR A 154 -18.45 -7.18 1.25
N GLN A 155 -18.49 -8.52 1.37
CA GLN A 155 -18.35 -9.21 2.66
C GLN A 155 -17.00 -8.94 3.32
N LEU A 156 -15.90 -8.89 2.55
CA LEU A 156 -14.59 -8.45 3.03
C LEU A 156 -14.66 -7.02 3.58
N CYS A 157 -15.30 -6.09 2.86
CA CYS A 157 -15.48 -4.71 3.33
C CYS A 157 -16.32 -4.64 4.61
N GLU A 158 -17.39 -5.44 4.73
CA GLU A 158 -18.19 -5.52 5.96
C GLU A 158 -17.35 -5.99 7.15
N ALA A 159 -16.58 -7.07 6.97
CA ALA A 159 -15.70 -7.61 8.01
C ALA A 159 -14.60 -6.62 8.39
N TYR A 160 -14.02 -5.93 7.41
CA TYR A 160 -13.05 -4.86 7.64
C TYR A 160 -13.64 -3.74 8.51
N PHE A 161 -14.83 -3.24 8.18
CA PHE A 161 -15.46 -2.18 8.97
C PHE A 161 -15.93 -2.67 10.35
N ASP A 162 -16.24 -3.95 10.54
CA ASP A 162 -16.47 -4.51 11.88
C ASP A 162 -15.18 -4.58 12.70
N SER A 163 -14.07 -5.03 12.12
CA SER A 163 -12.75 -4.99 12.75
C SER A 163 -12.36 -3.56 13.15
N GLN A 164 -12.47 -2.62 12.22
CA GLN A 164 -12.19 -1.21 12.48
C GLN A 164 -13.10 -0.66 13.60
N TYR A 165 -14.38 -1.03 13.64
CA TYR A 165 -15.28 -0.63 14.73
C TYR A 165 -14.83 -1.17 16.09
N MET A 166 -14.46 -2.46 16.16
CA MET A 166 -13.98 -3.07 17.41
C MET A 166 -12.75 -2.34 17.96
N LEU A 167 -11.79 -2.04 17.09
CA LEU A 167 -10.58 -1.28 17.43
C LEU A 167 -10.92 0.14 17.91
N ILE A 168 -11.72 0.89 17.12
CA ILE A 168 -12.12 2.27 17.46
C ILE A 168 -12.87 2.31 18.79
N ASN A 169 -13.82 1.39 18.99
CA ASN A 169 -14.64 1.34 20.19
C ASN A 169 -13.82 1.02 21.45
N LYS A 170 -12.83 0.12 21.34
CA LYS A 170 -11.99 -0.25 22.47
C LYS A 170 -10.92 0.79 22.78
N TYR A 171 -10.20 1.30 21.78
CA TYR A 171 -8.98 2.10 21.98
C TYR A 171 -9.11 3.58 21.69
N ARG A 172 -10.16 4.00 20.97
CA ARG A 172 -10.42 5.40 20.59
C ARG A 172 -9.15 6.10 20.07
N PRO A 173 -8.53 5.63 18.97
CA PRO A 173 -7.29 6.20 18.41
C PRO A 173 -7.45 7.69 18.05
N GLU A 174 -6.44 8.53 18.27
CA GLU A 174 -6.57 9.96 17.93
C GLU A 174 -6.63 10.21 16.43
N VAL A 175 -6.00 9.33 15.64
CA VAL A 175 -6.03 9.35 14.18
C VAL A 175 -6.63 8.04 13.69
N ILE A 176 -7.65 8.10 12.84
CA ILE A 176 -8.16 6.93 12.11
C ILE A 176 -7.30 6.79 10.85
N GLY A 177 -6.54 5.70 10.76
CA GLY A 177 -5.68 5.39 9.61
C GLY A 177 -6.51 5.02 8.38
N HIS A 178 -5.98 5.33 7.19
CA HIS A 178 -6.44 4.98 5.83
C HIS A 178 -7.81 4.27 5.80
N PHE A 179 -8.87 5.06 6.04
CA PHE A 179 -10.16 4.58 6.55
C PHE A 179 -10.82 3.45 5.73
N ASP A 180 -10.63 3.44 4.42
CA ASP A 180 -11.20 2.50 3.47
C ASP A 180 -10.11 1.68 2.74
N LEU A 181 -9.06 1.28 3.47
CA LEU A 181 -7.99 0.41 2.98
C LEU A 181 -8.51 -0.88 2.31
N CYS A 182 -9.68 -1.39 2.73
CA CYS A 182 -10.33 -2.54 2.09
C CYS A 182 -10.58 -2.37 0.57
N LEU A 183 -10.51 -1.14 0.06
CA LEU A 183 -10.60 -0.83 -1.36
C LEU A 183 -9.26 -0.87 -2.10
N LEU A 184 -8.11 -1.13 -1.45
CA LEU A 184 -6.77 -0.95 -2.03
C LEU A 184 -6.65 -1.51 -3.46
N PHE A 185 -7.09 -2.76 -3.67
CA PHE A 185 -7.06 -3.44 -4.97
C PHE A 185 -8.35 -3.31 -5.79
N ASN A 186 -9.36 -2.61 -5.28
CA ASN A 186 -10.64 -2.31 -5.92
C ASN A 186 -11.07 -0.84 -5.68
N PRO A 187 -10.27 0.16 -6.09
CA PRO A 187 -10.51 1.57 -5.79
C PRO A 187 -11.85 2.11 -6.31
N ASP A 188 -12.36 1.53 -7.39
CA ASP A 188 -13.61 1.95 -8.04
C ASP A 188 -14.85 1.19 -7.53
N LEU A 189 -14.71 0.34 -6.51
CA LEU A 189 -15.86 -0.39 -5.95
C LEU A 189 -16.84 0.59 -5.29
N ASP A 190 -18.07 0.61 -5.79
CA ASP A 190 -19.12 1.42 -5.20
C ASP A 190 -19.62 0.82 -3.87
N LEU A 191 -19.16 1.39 -2.76
CA LEU A 191 -19.60 1.00 -1.41
C LEU A 191 -21.07 1.35 -1.14
N GLN A 192 -21.65 2.33 -1.85
CA GLN A 192 -23.04 2.75 -1.67
C GLN A 192 -24.02 1.76 -2.30
N ALA A 193 -23.56 0.99 -3.30
CA ALA A 193 -24.33 -0.12 -3.88
C ALA A 193 -24.55 -1.29 -2.90
N ALA A 194 -23.82 -1.34 -1.77
CA ALA A 194 -23.98 -2.33 -0.71
C ALA A 194 -24.39 -1.66 0.62
N PRO A 195 -25.70 -1.50 0.90
CA PRO A 195 -26.17 -0.76 2.08
C PRO A 195 -25.63 -1.26 3.43
N ALA A 196 -25.37 -2.56 3.56
CA ALA A 196 -24.80 -3.15 4.77
C ALA A 196 -23.37 -2.64 5.03
N VAL A 197 -22.53 -2.54 3.98
CA VAL A 197 -21.18 -2.00 4.04
C VAL A 197 -21.23 -0.51 4.38
N TRP A 198 -22.06 0.25 3.64
CA TRP A 198 -22.19 1.69 3.84
C TRP A 198 -22.62 2.06 5.27
N THR A 199 -23.58 1.32 5.82
CA THR A 199 -24.05 1.51 7.21
C THR A 199 -22.93 1.28 8.23
N LYS A 200 -22.04 0.31 8.00
CA LYS A 200 -20.89 0.05 8.89
C LYS A 200 -19.83 1.15 8.78
N ALA A 201 -19.54 1.63 7.57
CA ALA A 201 -18.66 2.78 7.38
C ALA A 201 -19.18 4.03 8.12
N GLU A 202 -20.46 4.36 7.95
CA GLU A 202 -21.10 5.49 8.65
C GLU A 202 -21.05 5.33 10.17
N ARG A 203 -21.37 4.13 10.69
CA ARG A 203 -21.27 3.79 12.13
C ARG A 203 -19.87 4.12 12.67
N ASN A 204 -18.82 3.72 11.97
CA ASN A 204 -17.44 3.90 12.40
C ASN A 204 -17.04 5.38 12.40
N ILE A 205 -17.41 6.12 11.35
CA ILE A 205 -17.18 7.56 11.24
C ILE A 205 -17.85 8.28 12.41
N ARG A 206 -19.13 8.01 12.67
CA ARG A 206 -19.86 8.64 13.79
C ARG A 206 -19.20 8.35 15.15
N LEU A 207 -18.74 7.13 15.37
CA LEU A 207 -18.05 6.76 16.60
C LEU A 207 -16.74 7.55 16.76
N ALA A 208 -15.90 7.59 15.71
CA ALA A 208 -14.66 8.36 15.70
C ALA A 208 -14.90 9.86 15.97
N ILE A 209 -15.93 10.43 15.35
CA ILE A 209 -16.33 11.83 15.57
C ILE A 209 -16.76 12.07 17.02
N SER A 210 -17.48 11.14 17.65
CA SER A 210 -18.04 11.33 18.99
C SER A 210 -17.00 11.58 20.09
N TYR A 211 -15.75 11.13 19.91
CA TYR A 211 -14.64 11.41 20.83
C TYR A 211 -13.56 12.32 20.23
N GLY A 212 -13.81 12.83 19.02
CA GLY A 212 -13.02 13.89 18.42
C GLY A 212 -11.80 13.44 17.60
N ALA A 213 -11.74 12.18 17.16
CA ALA A 213 -10.66 11.68 16.32
C ALA A 213 -10.47 12.52 15.04
N LEU A 214 -9.25 12.47 14.52
CA LEU A 214 -8.91 12.94 13.19
C LEU A 214 -9.00 11.78 12.20
N PHE A 215 -9.52 12.02 11.01
CA PHE A 215 -9.42 11.11 9.87
C PHE A 215 -8.26 11.56 9.02
N GLU A 216 -7.32 10.66 8.75
CA GLU A 216 -6.20 11.02 7.89
C GLU A 216 -6.61 11.08 6.42
N VAL A 217 -6.04 12.06 5.72
CA VAL A 217 -6.01 12.14 4.28
C VAL A 217 -4.62 11.65 3.87
N ASN A 218 -4.53 10.36 3.58
CA ASN A 218 -3.27 9.66 3.41
C ASN A 218 -2.90 9.54 1.93
N SER A 219 -1.77 10.16 1.55
CA SER A 219 -1.29 10.21 0.17
C SER A 219 -0.65 8.92 -0.35
N ALA A 220 -0.52 7.89 0.49
CA ALA A 220 0.10 6.61 0.12
C ALA A 220 -0.69 5.83 -0.94
N SER A 221 -2.02 5.91 -0.96
CA SER A 221 -2.86 5.27 -1.98
C SER A 221 -2.44 5.64 -3.41
N ILE A 222 -1.97 6.87 -3.62
CA ILE A 222 -1.51 7.37 -4.92
C ILE A 222 -0.27 6.59 -5.38
N ARG A 223 0.64 6.23 -4.47
CA ARG A 223 1.80 5.37 -4.78
C ARG A 223 1.36 3.94 -5.10
N LYS A 224 0.20 3.53 -4.58
CA LYS A 224 -0.42 2.23 -4.82
C LYS A 224 -1.33 2.21 -6.07
N GLY A 225 -1.33 3.28 -6.87
CA GLY A 225 -2.01 3.35 -8.16
C GLY A 225 -3.35 4.07 -8.15
N TRP A 226 -3.78 4.62 -7.01
CA TRP A 226 -5.01 5.42 -6.95
C TRP A 226 -4.81 6.81 -7.56
N SER A 227 -5.91 7.41 -8.02
CA SER A 227 -5.93 8.80 -8.48
C SER A 227 -6.09 9.82 -7.34
N THR A 228 -6.52 9.37 -6.16
CA THR A 228 -6.79 10.19 -4.97
C THR A 228 -6.08 9.63 -3.74
N PRO A 229 -5.79 10.46 -2.70
CA PRO A 229 -5.42 9.96 -1.38
C PRO A 229 -6.58 9.14 -0.78
N TYR A 230 -6.30 8.36 0.27
CA TYR A 230 -7.34 7.92 1.19
C TYR A 230 -7.90 9.14 1.95
N PRO A 231 -9.15 9.11 2.41
CA PRO A 231 -10.17 8.14 2.01
C PRO A 231 -10.69 8.42 0.59
N SER A 232 -11.34 7.44 -0.04
CA SER A 232 -12.01 7.59 -1.33
C SER A 232 -13.03 8.73 -1.35
N PRO A 233 -13.39 9.31 -2.51
CA PRO A 233 -14.29 10.45 -2.59
C PRO A 233 -15.65 10.26 -1.87
N PRO A 234 -16.37 9.12 -1.99
CA PRO A 234 -17.62 8.92 -1.28
C PRO A 234 -17.45 8.94 0.25
N ILE A 235 -16.39 8.33 0.75
CA ILE A 235 -16.09 8.30 2.19
C ILE A 235 -15.65 9.68 2.69
N LEU A 236 -14.81 10.41 1.94
CA LEU A 236 -14.45 11.78 2.27
C LEU A 236 -15.70 12.67 2.40
N GLN A 237 -16.60 12.58 1.43
CA GLN A 237 -17.86 13.34 1.45
C GLN A 237 -18.72 12.99 2.66
N LEU A 238 -18.81 11.70 3.02
CA LEU A 238 -19.50 11.26 4.23
C LEU A 238 -18.87 11.83 5.50
N ILE A 239 -17.53 11.81 5.62
CA ILE A 239 -16.82 12.39 6.76
C ILE A 239 -17.11 13.90 6.87
N ILE A 240 -17.06 14.64 5.75
CA ILE A 240 -17.36 16.07 5.72
C ILE A 240 -18.82 16.33 6.12
N ALA A 241 -19.76 15.57 5.57
CA ALA A 241 -21.20 15.72 5.84
C ALA A 241 -21.57 15.45 7.31
N LEU A 242 -20.72 14.71 8.03
CA LEU A 242 -20.90 14.39 9.45
C LEU A 242 -20.06 15.27 10.39
N ASP A 243 -19.43 16.34 9.88
CA ASP A 243 -18.55 17.25 10.62
C ASP A 243 -17.27 16.59 11.16
N GLY A 244 -16.77 15.58 10.45
CA GLY A 244 -15.50 14.92 10.74
C GLY A 244 -14.28 15.82 10.54
N ARG A 245 -13.24 15.58 11.33
CA ARG A 245 -12.01 16.39 11.32
C ARG A 245 -10.95 15.71 10.48
N LEU A 246 -10.46 16.40 9.45
CA LEU A 246 -9.46 15.85 8.54
C LEU A 246 -8.05 16.32 8.92
N THR A 247 -7.07 15.43 8.81
CA THR A 247 -5.64 15.72 8.94
C THR A 247 -4.87 15.17 7.74
N LEU A 248 -3.60 15.53 7.59
CA LEU A 248 -2.75 15.03 6.50
C LEU A 248 -1.81 13.96 7.02
N SER A 249 -1.56 12.96 6.17
CA SER A 249 -0.60 11.89 6.39
C SER A 249 0.09 11.55 5.07
N ASP A 250 1.40 11.27 5.13
CA ASP A 250 2.17 10.77 3.98
C ASP A 250 2.43 9.26 4.05
N ASP A 251 2.25 8.65 5.23
CA ASP A 251 2.59 7.26 5.50
C ASP A 251 3.96 6.94 4.91
N SER A 252 4.89 7.79 5.32
CA SER A 252 6.24 7.81 4.83
C SER A 252 6.98 6.58 5.34
N HIS A 253 7.58 5.83 4.43
CA HIS A 253 8.40 4.66 4.74
C HIS A 253 9.87 4.93 4.40
N GLY A 254 10.32 6.17 4.54
CA GLY A 254 11.66 6.62 4.20
C GLY A 254 11.71 8.10 3.84
N SER A 255 12.92 8.69 3.88
CA SER A 255 13.11 10.13 3.62
C SER A 255 12.59 10.58 2.25
N ASP A 256 12.65 9.71 1.24
CA ASP A 256 12.14 9.95 -0.11
C ASP A 256 10.61 10.15 -0.15
N ARG A 257 9.88 9.57 0.82
CA ARG A 257 8.41 9.58 0.88
C ARG A 257 7.80 10.68 1.74
N VAL A 258 8.60 11.44 2.49
CA VAL A 258 8.13 12.50 3.39
C VAL A 258 7.37 13.59 2.63
N GLY A 259 6.07 13.76 2.84
CA GLY A 259 5.22 14.71 2.12
C GLY A 259 5.03 14.40 0.63
N LEU A 260 5.34 13.19 0.18
CA LEU A 260 5.16 12.78 -1.21
C LEU A 260 3.67 12.82 -1.59
N ASN A 261 3.36 13.29 -2.80
CA ASN A 261 2.01 13.48 -3.33
C ASN A 261 1.12 14.48 -2.56
N TYR A 262 1.69 15.36 -1.73
CA TYR A 262 0.89 16.37 -1.01
C TYR A 262 0.26 17.42 -1.93
N ASP A 263 0.86 17.69 -3.10
CA ASP A 263 0.25 18.46 -4.19
C ASP A 263 -1.11 17.87 -4.62
N LYS A 264 -1.15 16.56 -4.85
CA LYS A 264 -2.38 15.86 -5.23
C LYS A 264 -3.39 15.83 -4.08
N SER A 265 -2.93 15.66 -2.85
CA SER A 265 -3.80 15.80 -1.67
C SER A 265 -4.37 17.21 -1.54
N PHE A 266 -3.59 18.25 -1.85
CA PHE A 266 -4.07 19.63 -1.88
C PHE A 266 -5.18 19.82 -2.91
N ASP A 267 -4.95 19.38 -4.16
CA ASP A 267 -5.95 19.51 -5.23
C ASP A 267 -7.23 18.73 -4.88
N TYR A 268 -7.08 17.52 -4.33
CA TYR A 268 -8.19 16.69 -3.87
C TYR A 268 -9.02 17.38 -2.79
N LEU A 269 -8.39 17.91 -1.74
CA LEU A 269 -9.06 18.60 -0.65
C LEU A 269 -9.71 19.91 -1.12
N LYS A 270 -9.09 20.62 -2.07
CA LYS A 270 -9.67 21.82 -2.68
C LYS A 270 -10.90 21.51 -3.51
N ALA A 271 -10.84 20.46 -4.34
CA ALA A 271 -11.97 20.03 -5.17
C ALA A 271 -13.18 19.63 -4.32
N HIS A 272 -12.95 19.08 -3.12
CA HIS A 272 -13.99 18.69 -2.17
C HIS A 272 -14.39 19.80 -1.19
N ASN A 273 -13.91 21.03 -1.38
CA ASN A 273 -14.23 22.19 -0.55
C ASN A 273 -13.97 21.98 0.95
N VAL A 274 -12.90 21.27 1.30
CA VAL A 274 -12.57 20.99 2.72
C VAL A 274 -12.31 22.31 3.47
N PRO A 275 -13.11 22.64 4.50
CA PRO A 275 -13.08 23.96 5.11
C PRO A 275 -11.91 24.13 6.08
N THR A 276 -11.49 23.06 6.75
CA THR A 276 -10.50 23.12 7.82
C THR A 276 -9.73 21.82 7.89
N LEU A 277 -8.42 21.93 8.10
CA LEU A 277 -7.55 20.83 8.46
C LEU A 277 -7.15 20.94 9.92
N TRP A 278 -6.88 19.81 10.54
CA TRP A 278 -6.53 19.67 11.94
C TRP A 278 -5.20 18.97 12.09
N TYR A 279 -4.56 19.15 13.23
CA TYR A 279 -3.35 18.41 13.61
C TYR A 279 -3.29 18.25 15.12
N LEU A 280 -2.44 17.34 15.58
CA LEU A 280 -2.23 17.08 16.99
C LEU A 280 -1.08 17.94 17.53
N ILE A 281 -1.27 18.44 18.75
CA ILE A 281 -0.22 19.06 19.57
C ILE A 281 -0.20 18.36 20.94
N PRO A 282 0.90 18.46 21.71
CA PRO A 282 0.88 18.06 23.11
C PRO A 282 -0.30 18.69 23.85
N ALA A 283 -0.95 17.93 24.74
CA ALA A 283 -2.13 18.40 25.45
C ALA A 283 -1.84 19.67 26.27
N SER A 284 -2.78 20.61 26.23
CA SER A 284 -2.82 21.78 27.12
C SER A 284 -4.18 21.85 27.82
N GLU A 285 -4.24 22.47 29.01
CA GLU A 285 -5.46 22.57 29.82
C GLU A 285 -6.62 23.26 29.06
N ASP A 286 -6.30 24.08 28.06
CA ASP A 286 -7.26 24.91 27.33
C ASP A 286 -7.97 24.18 26.17
N ASN A 287 -7.60 22.93 25.83
CA ASN A 287 -8.10 22.29 24.61
C ASN A 287 -8.48 20.81 24.78
N PRO A 288 -9.66 20.51 25.38
CA PRO A 288 -10.05 19.18 25.83
C PRO A 288 -10.59 18.27 24.70
N ILE A 289 -10.40 18.63 23.44
CA ILE A 289 -11.14 18.06 22.31
C ILE A 289 -10.85 16.56 22.06
N LEU A 290 -9.71 16.05 22.55
CA LEU A 290 -9.29 14.64 22.46
C LEU A 290 -8.94 14.12 23.87
N GLN A 291 -9.80 13.29 24.46
CA GLN A 291 -9.59 12.72 25.80
C GLN A 291 -9.45 11.18 25.87
N PRO A 292 -9.06 10.42 24.83
CA PRO A 292 -8.87 8.97 25.01
C PRO A 292 -7.61 8.65 25.84
N ARG A 293 -6.52 9.40 25.66
CA ARG A 293 -5.25 9.28 26.42
C ARG A 293 -4.83 10.54 27.18
N GLY A 294 -5.40 11.71 26.86
CA GLY A 294 -5.10 12.99 27.53
C GLY A 294 -3.69 13.55 27.26
N LYS A 295 -3.00 13.03 26.26
CA LYS A 295 -1.61 13.36 25.92
C LYS A 295 -1.47 14.38 24.80
N VAL A 296 -2.49 14.48 23.94
CA VAL A 296 -2.53 15.36 22.78
C VAL A 296 -3.89 16.04 22.65
N SER A 297 -3.90 17.18 21.97
CA SER A 297 -5.11 17.93 21.62
C SER A 297 -5.16 18.15 20.12
N ALA A 298 -6.37 18.09 19.54
CA ALA A 298 -6.60 18.45 18.15
C ALA A 298 -6.81 19.96 18.03
N VAL A 299 -5.97 20.60 17.22
CA VAL A 299 -6.07 22.02 16.89
C VAL A 299 -6.28 22.22 15.40
N ARG A 300 -7.04 23.25 15.07
CA ARG A 300 -7.21 23.68 13.68
C ARG A 300 -5.89 24.22 13.15
N ILE A 301 -5.55 23.91 11.91
CA ILE A 301 -4.51 24.63 11.19
C ILE A 301 -4.98 26.10 11.06
N PRO A 302 -4.20 27.08 11.56
CA PRO A 302 -4.63 28.48 11.55
C PRO A 302 -4.84 29.02 10.13
N GLY A 303 -5.83 29.91 10.00
CA GLY A 303 -6.15 30.58 8.74
C GLY A 303 -6.72 29.64 7.67
N LEU A 304 -6.61 30.06 6.42
CA LEU A 304 -7.02 29.27 5.27
C LEU A 304 -5.88 28.31 4.90
N TRP A 305 -6.06 27.02 5.18
CA TRP A 305 -4.99 26.03 4.99
C TRP A 305 -4.43 26.03 3.57
N TRP A 306 -5.24 26.37 2.56
CA TRP A 306 -4.82 26.44 1.16
C TRP A 306 -4.02 27.68 0.76
N GLN A 307 -3.95 28.70 1.63
CA GLN A 307 -3.10 29.89 1.41
C GLN A 307 -1.73 29.73 2.06
N HIS A 308 -1.49 28.60 2.73
CA HIS A 308 -0.29 28.43 3.50
C HIS A 308 0.96 28.31 2.60
N PRO A 309 2.08 29.01 2.89
CA PRO A 309 3.29 29.04 2.04
C PRO A 309 3.84 27.69 1.55
N PHE A 310 3.59 26.58 2.24
CA PHE A 310 4.07 25.26 1.86
C PHE A 310 3.59 24.90 0.45
N TRP A 311 2.32 25.18 0.15
CA TRP A 311 1.72 24.90 -1.15
C TRP A 311 2.34 25.70 -2.29
N SER A 312 2.94 26.86 -2.00
CA SER A 312 3.61 27.69 -3.00
C SER A 312 4.98 27.15 -3.43
N HIS A 313 5.61 26.31 -2.60
CA HIS A 313 6.90 25.68 -2.91
C HIS A 313 6.75 24.36 -3.67
N VAL A 314 5.60 23.69 -3.55
CA VAL A 314 5.33 22.42 -4.26
C VAL A 314 5.04 22.65 -5.74
N THR A 315 4.63 23.86 -6.15
CA THR A 315 4.36 24.23 -7.55
C THR A 315 5.60 24.68 -8.34
N SER A 316 6.80 24.68 -7.74
CA SER A 316 8.04 24.99 -8.46
C SER A 316 8.62 23.75 -9.17
N PRO A 317 9.04 23.86 -10.45
CA PRO A 317 9.48 22.72 -11.28
C PRO A 317 10.79 22.05 -10.82
N ASN A 318 11.34 22.43 -9.67
CA ASN A 318 12.54 21.83 -9.08
C ASN A 318 12.22 20.65 -8.15
N TYR A 319 10.96 20.26 -7.98
CA TYR A 319 10.62 18.90 -7.53
C TYR A 319 10.91 17.94 -8.68
N VAL A 320 12.19 17.58 -8.80
CA VAL A 320 12.62 16.48 -9.67
C VAL A 320 11.87 15.24 -9.19
N THR A 321 10.96 14.76 -10.03
CA THR A 321 10.48 13.39 -10.01
C THR A 321 11.69 12.50 -9.86
N ALA A 322 11.79 11.81 -8.72
CA ALA A 322 12.69 10.67 -8.59
C ALA A 322 12.22 9.64 -9.62
N THR A 323 12.77 9.75 -10.82
CA THR A 323 12.69 8.73 -11.85
C THR A 323 13.42 7.52 -11.27
N SER A 324 12.74 6.37 -11.35
CA SER A 324 13.24 5.07 -10.95
C SER A 324 14.62 4.83 -11.56
N ALA A 325 15.68 5.01 -10.76
CA ALA A 325 16.99 4.52 -11.09
C ALA A 325 16.99 3.02 -10.81
N SER A 326 16.82 2.24 -11.87
CA SER A 326 17.26 0.85 -11.89
C SER A 326 18.78 0.84 -11.72
N ASP A 327 19.26 0.16 -10.70
CA ASP A 327 20.68 -0.15 -10.51
C ASP A 327 21.22 -0.90 -11.73
N HIS A 328 22.04 -0.23 -12.53
CA HIS A 328 23.01 -0.89 -13.40
C HIS A 328 24.38 -0.24 -13.24
N PHE A 329 25.28 -1.03 -12.67
CA PHE A 329 26.71 -0.81 -12.54
C PHE A 329 27.36 -0.55 -13.91
N GLU A 330 28.12 0.53 -14.03
CA GLU A 330 29.01 0.78 -15.17
C GLU A 330 30.24 -0.13 -15.16
N GLY A 331 30.62 -0.60 -16.35
CA GLY A 331 31.90 -1.22 -16.66
C GLY A 331 32.31 -0.90 -18.10
N LEU A 332 33.19 0.10 -18.23
CA LEU A 332 34.02 0.54 -19.37
C LEU A 332 33.99 -0.25 -20.69
N SER A 333 33.80 0.44 -21.83
CA SER A 333 34.90 0.87 -22.73
C SER A 333 34.43 1.30 -24.13
N GLN A 334 34.77 2.55 -24.46
CA GLN A 334 35.34 3.09 -25.72
C GLN A 334 34.92 2.60 -27.13
N HIS A 335 34.67 3.63 -27.96
CA HIS A 335 35.02 3.85 -29.38
C HIS A 335 33.97 3.68 -30.52
N THR A 336 33.74 4.85 -31.16
CA THR A 336 33.61 5.16 -32.60
C THR A 336 32.33 4.85 -33.40
N SER A 337 31.63 5.95 -33.75
CA SER A 337 31.05 6.36 -35.06
C SER A 337 30.71 5.31 -36.14
N SER A 338 29.47 5.30 -36.63
CA SER A 338 29.05 5.87 -37.95
C SER A 338 27.75 5.25 -38.52
N SER A 339 26.95 6.14 -39.13
CA SER A 339 26.00 5.99 -40.26
C SER A 339 25.07 4.76 -40.40
N CYS A 340 23.76 5.05 -40.27
CA CYS A 340 22.68 4.83 -41.26
C CYS A 340 22.90 3.83 -42.41
N SER A 341 22.09 2.76 -42.47
CA SER A 341 21.38 2.34 -43.70
C SER A 341 20.35 1.24 -43.41
N SER A 342 19.19 1.38 -44.04
CA SER A 342 18.06 0.47 -44.07
C SER A 342 18.26 -0.62 -45.13
N MET A 343 18.01 -1.89 -44.78
CA MET A 343 17.76 -2.99 -45.73
C MET A 343 16.80 -4.01 -45.09
N PRO A 344 15.85 -4.59 -45.87
CA PRO A 344 14.79 -5.48 -45.38
C PRO A 344 15.30 -6.92 -45.21
N ILE A 345 14.81 -7.64 -44.20
CA ILE A 345 15.18 -9.04 -43.95
C ILE A 345 14.18 -9.98 -44.63
N GLU A 346 14.73 -10.88 -45.45
CA GLU A 346 14.09 -11.98 -46.17
C GLU A 346 13.68 -13.12 -45.20
N LEU A 347 12.47 -13.66 -45.36
CA LEU A 347 11.99 -14.83 -44.61
C LEU A 347 12.64 -16.11 -45.12
N ALA A 348 13.58 -16.68 -44.35
CA ALA A 348 14.15 -17.99 -44.63
C ALA A 348 13.13 -19.11 -44.34
N SER A 349 12.80 -19.86 -45.38
CA SER A 349 11.92 -21.03 -45.38
C SER A 349 12.62 -22.22 -44.73
N LEU A 350 12.06 -22.78 -43.65
CA LEU A 350 12.56 -24.04 -43.06
C LEU A 350 11.93 -25.24 -43.77
N ASN A 351 12.70 -25.86 -44.66
CA ASN A 351 12.44 -27.21 -45.17
C ASN A 351 12.76 -28.24 -44.07
N PHE A 352 11.77 -29.01 -43.65
CA PHE A 352 11.96 -30.20 -42.82
C PHE A 352 12.14 -31.42 -43.72
N GLN A 353 13.29 -32.08 -43.66
CA GLN A 353 13.44 -33.47 -44.15
C GLN A 353 13.32 -34.44 -42.97
N PRO A 354 12.56 -35.54 -43.09
CA PRO A 354 12.48 -36.55 -42.04
C PRO A 354 13.58 -37.59 -42.24
N SER A 355 14.60 -37.59 -41.39
CA SER A 355 15.48 -38.76 -41.26
C SER A 355 14.85 -39.75 -40.29
N GLN A 356 14.44 -40.90 -40.82
CA GLN A 356 14.22 -42.10 -40.04
C GLN A 356 15.53 -42.47 -39.35
N ASP A 357 15.54 -42.51 -38.02
CA ASP A 357 16.34 -43.51 -37.34
C ASP A 357 15.62 -44.02 -36.09
N THR A 358 15.44 -45.32 -36.10
CA THR A 358 14.74 -46.10 -35.10
C THR A 358 15.67 -46.32 -33.92
N ASN A 359 15.45 -45.63 -32.80
CA ASN A 359 15.89 -46.15 -31.51
C ASN A 359 15.01 -45.66 -30.37
N LYS A 360 14.62 -46.62 -29.53
CA LYS A 360 13.83 -46.45 -28.31
C LYS A 360 14.46 -45.37 -27.43
N ASN A 361 13.75 -44.26 -27.22
CA ASN A 361 14.15 -43.28 -26.22
C ASN A 361 13.98 -43.89 -24.82
N PRO A 362 15.02 -43.93 -23.97
CA PRO A 362 14.91 -44.53 -22.64
C PRO A 362 14.01 -43.66 -21.75
N LYS A 363 13.27 -44.31 -20.86
CA LYS A 363 12.53 -43.63 -19.80
C LYS A 363 13.51 -42.80 -18.97
N GLY A 364 13.38 -41.47 -19.03
CA GLY A 364 13.82 -40.58 -17.96
C GLY A 364 15.00 -39.68 -18.29
N GLU A 365 14.79 -38.67 -19.14
CA GLU A 365 15.49 -37.39 -18.97
C GLU A 365 14.44 -36.30 -18.77
N ARG A 366 14.45 -35.70 -17.58
CA ARG A 366 13.65 -34.51 -17.26
C ARG A 366 14.33 -33.33 -17.92
N PHE A 367 13.57 -32.50 -18.62
CA PHE A 367 14.02 -31.17 -19.06
C PHE A 367 14.68 -30.44 -17.90
N LYS A 368 15.96 -30.04 -18.07
CA LYS A 368 16.69 -29.22 -17.10
C LYS A 368 16.72 -27.79 -17.63
N TRP A 369 16.29 -26.84 -16.81
CA TRP A 369 16.29 -25.41 -17.14
C TRP A 369 17.66 -24.89 -17.61
N SER A 370 18.75 -25.51 -17.14
CA SER A 370 20.13 -25.21 -17.57
C SER A 370 20.43 -25.53 -19.05
N GLN A 371 19.53 -26.24 -19.74
CA GLN A 371 19.64 -26.55 -21.17
C GLN A 371 18.73 -25.65 -22.04
N PHE A 372 17.98 -24.74 -21.43
CA PHE A 372 17.17 -23.78 -22.18
C PHE A 372 18.11 -22.72 -22.80
N PRO A 373 18.10 -22.55 -24.13
CA PRO A 373 19.04 -21.65 -24.80
C PRO A 373 18.57 -20.20 -24.64
N ILE A 374 18.75 -19.64 -23.45
CA ILE A 374 18.39 -18.25 -23.09
C ILE A 374 18.91 -17.26 -24.12
N ASP A 375 20.15 -17.46 -24.58
CA ASP A 375 20.85 -16.58 -25.53
C ASP A 375 20.12 -16.46 -26.88
N ARG A 376 19.29 -17.43 -27.26
CA ARG A 376 18.51 -17.38 -28.50
C ARG A 376 17.29 -16.46 -28.43
N PHE A 377 16.89 -16.03 -27.23
CA PHE A 377 15.62 -15.39 -26.99
C PHE A 377 15.70 -14.17 -26.05
N THR A 378 16.90 -13.60 -25.89
CA THR A 378 17.19 -12.48 -24.98
C THR A 378 16.43 -11.19 -25.27
N ASN A 379 15.81 -11.07 -26.46
CA ASN A 379 15.09 -9.87 -26.90
C ASN A 379 13.56 -10.05 -26.95
N GLN A 380 13.00 -10.98 -26.19
CA GLN A 380 11.55 -11.25 -26.16
C GLN A 380 10.98 -11.13 -24.73
N THR A 381 9.79 -10.56 -24.60
CA THR A 381 9.02 -10.49 -23.36
C THR A 381 8.24 -11.78 -23.16
N TRP A 382 8.29 -12.35 -21.95
CA TRP A 382 7.69 -13.65 -21.65
C TRP A 382 6.47 -13.51 -20.73
N PHE A 383 5.45 -14.32 -20.98
CA PHE A 383 4.37 -14.59 -20.03
C PHE A 383 4.32 -16.09 -19.73
N ILE A 384 4.34 -16.46 -18.45
CA ILE A 384 4.05 -17.83 -18.02
C ILE A 384 2.56 -17.93 -17.77
N VAL A 385 1.83 -18.57 -18.68
CA VAL A 385 0.42 -18.88 -18.47
C VAL A 385 0.32 -20.26 -17.82
N SER A 386 0.05 -20.29 -16.53
CA SER A 386 -0.26 -21.52 -15.80
C SER A 386 -1.77 -21.76 -15.85
N SER A 387 -2.19 -22.91 -16.39
CA SER A 387 -3.57 -23.38 -16.28
C SER A 387 -3.82 -23.94 -14.87
N SER A 388 -4.48 -23.13 -14.03
CA SER A 388 -5.39 -23.50 -12.91
C SER A 388 -5.17 -24.81 -12.12
N LEU A 389 -3.93 -25.16 -11.75
CA LEU A 389 -3.64 -26.15 -10.70
C LEU A 389 -2.37 -25.76 -9.91
N PRO A 390 -2.24 -26.12 -8.62
CA PRO A 390 -1.11 -25.74 -7.78
C PRO A 390 0.22 -26.17 -8.41
N PHE A 391 1.09 -25.19 -8.70
CA PHE A 391 2.38 -25.30 -9.37
C PHE A 391 3.29 -26.42 -8.82
N TRP A 392 3.10 -26.80 -7.55
CA TRP A 392 3.92 -27.78 -6.85
C TRP A 392 3.53 -29.25 -7.06
N LYS A 393 2.37 -29.54 -7.69
CA LYS A 393 1.86 -30.94 -7.78
C LYS A 393 1.96 -31.63 -9.13
N ASN A 394 2.26 -30.94 -10.24
CA ASN A 394 2.44 -31.64 -11.54
C ASN A 394 3.39 -30.90 -12.49
N LYS A 395 4.69 -31.26 -12.48
CA LYS A 395 5.75 -30.73 -13.36
C LYS A 395 5.63 -31.17 -14.84
N LYS A 396 4.45 -31.54 -15.33
CA LYS A 396 4.29 -32.16 -16.66
C LYS A 396 3.60 -31.28 -17.71
N ASN A 397 2.85 -30.25 -17.33
CA ASN A 397 2.02 -29.49 -18.26
C ASN A 397 2.20 -27.97 -18.08
N ALA A 398 3.41 -27.45 -18.32
CA ALA A 398 3.60 -26.01 -18.49
C ALA A 398 3.67 -25.72 -19.99
N THR A 399 2.74 -24.90 -20.47
CA THR A 399 2.76 -24.39 -21.85
C THR A 399 3.39 -23.00 -21.82
N ILE A 400 4.50 -22.80 -22.53
CA ILE A 400 5.14 -21.50 -22.68
C ILE A 400 4.74 -20.95 -24.05
N SER A 401 4.10 -19.78 -24.06
CA SER A 401 3.78 -19.03 -25.27
C SER A 401 4.59 -17.72 -25.26
N TYR A 402 5.09 -17.31 -26.42
CA TYR A 402 5.78 -16.03 -26.61
C TYR A 402 5.11 -15.27 -27.76
N SER A 403 5.03 -13.95 -27.65
CA SER A 403 4.57 -13.07 -28.73
C SER A 403 5.64 -12.03 -29.02
N ASN A 404 6.07 -11.94 -30.28
CA ASN A 404 6.83 -10.81 -30.76
C ASN A 404 5.87 -9.84 -31.42
N LEU A 405 5.69 -8.65 -30.84
CA LEU A 405 5.55 -7.34 -31.52
C LEU A 405 4.82 -6.32 -30.64
N ASP A 406 5.23 -5.06 -30.82
CA ASP A 406 4.71 -3.85 -30.18
C ASP A 406 3.18 -3.71 -30.33
N ASN A 407 2.53 -3.33 -29.23
CA ASN A 407 1.08 -3.10 -29.15
C ASN A 407 0.67 -1.89 -29.99
N GLU A 408 0.18 -2.12 -31.21
CA GLU A 408 -0.77 -1.22 -31.86
C GLU A 408 -2.14 -1.90 -31.98
N ALA A 409 -3.19 -1.18 -31.59
CA ALA A 409 -4.56 -1.66 -31.62
C ALA A 409 -5.05 -1.79 -33.06
N SER A 410 -5.37 -3.01 -33.51
CA SER A 410 -6.11 -3.21 -34.76
C SER A 410 -7.32 -4.14 -34.55
N SER A 411 -8.47 -3.62 -34.96
CA SER A 411 -9.78 -4.26 -34.96
C SER A 411 -9.91 -5.19 -36.18
N VAL A 412 -9.53 -6.46 -36.08
CA VAL A 412 -9.88 -7.48 -37.09
C VAL A 412 -10.03 -8.86 -36.43
N MET A 413 -11.23 -9.44 -36.51
CA MET A 413 -11.51 -10.84 -36.19
C MET A 413 -11.02 -11.74 -37.33
N TYR A 414 -10.18 -12.73 -37.04
CA TYR A 414 -9.90 -13.84 -37.96
C TYR A 414 -10.29 -15.18 -37.35
N ASP A 415 -11.20 -15.84 -38.03
CA ASP A 415 -11.69 -17.20 -37.80
C ASP A 415 -10.64 -18.22 -38.28
N GLN A 416 -10.12 -19.05 -37.36
CA GLN A 416 -9.06 -20.03 -37.62
C GLN A 416 -9.59 -21.47 -37.65
N PHE A 417 -10.60 -21.82 -38.46
CA PHE A 417 -10.78 -23.22 -38.87
C PHE A 417 -11.31 -23.33 -40.30
N GLY A 418 -10.39 -23.27 -41.26
CA GLY A 418 -10.64 -23.74 -42.63
C GLY A 418 -10.89 -25.26 -42.65
N ARG A 419 -12.17 -25.67 -42.52
CA ARG A 419 -12.65 -26.93 -43.06
C ARG A 419 -13.87 -26.69 -43.93
N VAL A 420 -13.66 -26.87 -45.22
CA VAL A 420 -14.70 -26.97 -46.24
C VAL A 420 -15.41 -28.30 -46.07
N SER A 421 -16.72 -28.26 -45.82
CA SER A 421 -17.65 -29.30 -46.23
C SER A 421 -18.98 -28.66 -46.63
N ARG A 422 -19.37 -28.87 -47.89
CA ARG A 422 -20.64 -28.41 -48.48
C ARG A 422 -21.84 -29.21 -47.93
N ILE A 423 -22.84 -28.46 -47.47
CA ILE A 423 -24.35 -28.54 -47.46
C ILE A 423 -25.03 -29.82 -48.04
N PRO A 424 -26.23 -30.23 -47.56
CA PRO A 424 -27.49 -29.54 -47.93
C PRO A 424 -28.55 -29.36 -46.81
N ASP A 425 -29.24 -28.22 -46.94
CA ASP A 425 -30.57 -27.80 -46.50
C ASP A 425 -31.47 -28.79 -45.74
N ARG A 426 -31.86 -28.42 -44.51
CA ARG A 426 -33.22 -27.93 -44.18
C ARG A 426 -33.33 -27.46 -42.74
#